data_AF-D8QKX8-F1
#
_entry.id   AF-D8QKX8-F1
#
_cell.length_a   1.000
_cell.length_b   1.000
_cell.length_c   1.000
_cell.angle_alpha   90.00
_cell.angle_beta   90.00
_cell.angle_gamma   90.00
#
_symmetry.space_group_name_H-M   'P 1'
#
loop_
_entity.id
_entity.type
_entity.pdbx_description
1 polymer ?
#
loop_
_entity_poly.entity_id
_entity_poly.type
_entity_poly.pdbx_seq_one_letter_code
_entity_poly.pdbx_strand_id
1 'polypeptide(L)'
;MTSEDTQTSISPVTHRDGAISGKQKLREFTITVQDIVPPGVNLHDKSVKHCYIQSRPTYYLGYFMSTRGFYESMKKSGRAEATMTATLDKYLAYIKEKSGITWGHGLKREILAGEERWLIWLMRSGRKEDVYTAEPELVADFRRLLGACVDPGIIIYNHSKHFIC
;
A
#
# COMPACT_ATOMS: atom_id res chain seq x y z
N MET A 1 19.44 13.77 -16.34
CA MET A 1 18.80 12.62 -15.66
C MET A 1 17.55 13.15 -14.99
N THR A 2 16.43 13.09 -15.69
CA THR A 2 15.12 13.60 -15.23
C THR A 2 14.43 12.51 -14.42
N SER A 3 14.12 12.83 -13.16
CA SER A 3 13.33 11.99 -12.26
C SER A 3 11.95 11.71 -12.85
N GLU A 4 11.56 10.44 -12.87
CA GLU A 4 10.21 10.00 -13.19
C GLU A 4 9.32 10.25 -11.96
N ASP A 5 8.63 11.39 -11.94
CA ASP A 5 7.59 11.65 -10.95
C ASP A 5 6.36 10.81 -11.31
N THR A 6 6.29 9.61 -10.72
CA THR A 6 5.09 8.76 -10.75
C THR A 6 3.97 9.47 -9.97
N GLN A 7 3.07 10.16 -10.66
CA GLN A 7 1.88 10.71 -10.04
C GLN A 7 0.90 9.57 -9.72
N THR A 8 0.66 9.35 -8.44
CA THR A 8 -0.34 8.40 -7.95
C THR A 8 -1.64 9.16 -7.69
N SER A 9 -2.71 8.79 -8.39
CA SER A 9 -4.04 9.35 -8.18
C SER A 9 -4.97 8.31 -7.57
N ILE A 10 -5.69 8.74 -6.54
CA ILE A 10 -6.61 7.92 -5.78
C ILE A 10 -8.02 8.29 -6.23
N SER A 11 -8.79 7.31 -6.69
CA SER A 11 -10.25 7.47 -6.80
C SER A 11 -10.86 7.52 -5.39
N PRO A 12 -11.93 8.31 -5.16
CA PRO A 12 -12.46 8.56 -3.83
C PRO A 12 -12.79 7.29 -3.05
N VAL A 13 -12.52 7.34 -1.74
CA VAL A 13 -12.83 6.29 -0.77
C VAL A 13 -14.30 5.92 -0.88
N THR A 14 -14.59 4.76 -1.47
CA THR A 14 -15.96 4.25 -1.55
C THR A 14 -16.20 3.37 -0.33
N HIS A 15 -16.79 3.95 0.72
CA HIS A 15 -17.37 3.19 1.81
C HIS A 15 -18.63 2.47 1.30
N ARG A 16 -18.50 1.21 0.88
CA ARG A 16 -19.65 0.35 0.60
C ARG A 16 -19.98 -0.51 1.84
N ASP A 17 -20.84 0.04 2.69
CA ASP A 17 -21.58 -0.76 3.65
C ASP A 17 -22.61 -1.60 2.92
N GLY A 18 -22.52 -2.90 3.12
CA GLY A 18 -23.39 -3.89 2.50
C GLY A 18 -23.18 -5.18 3.26
N ALA A 19 -24.17 -5.54 4.06
CA ALA A 19 -24.22 -6.75 4.88
C ALA A 19 -24.89 -7.88 4.09
N ILE A 20 -24.39 -9.11 4.26
CA ILE A 20 -25.11 -10.32 4.71
C ILE A 20 -24.17 -11.54 4.57
N SER A 21 -24.15 -12.36 5.62
CA SER A 21 -23.59 -13.73 5.75
C SER A 21 -22.08 -13.88 5.99
N GLY A 22 -21.71 -14.03 7.26
CA GLY A 22 -20.67 -14.97 7.74
C GLY A 22 -19.20 -14.79 7.34
N LYS A 23 -18.85 -13.84 6.47
CA LYS A 23 -17.47 -13.53 6.09
C LYS A 23 -17.09 -12.17 6.67
N GLN A 24 -16.07 -12.15 7.53
CA GLN A 24 -15.51 -10.92 8.08
C GLN A 24 -15.11 -10.00 6.92
N LYS A 25 -15.87 -8.92 6.71
CA LYS A 25 -15.67 -8.00 5.60
C LYS A 25 -14.48 -7.10 5.92
N LEU A 26 -13.29 -7.54 5.49
CA LEU A 26 -12.08 -6.73 5.60
C LEU A 26 -12.27 -5.41 4.83
N ARG A 27 -11.75 -4.31 5.39
CA ARG A 27 -11.78 -3.00 4.71
C ARG A 27 -10.95 -3.07 3.45
N GLU A 28 -11.45 -2.50 2.36
CA GLU A 28 -10.76 -2.49 1.08
C GLU A 28 -10.28 -1.08 0.74
N PHE A 29 -9.03 -0.99 0.28
CA PHE A 29 -8.41 0.25 -0.18
C PHE A 29 -7.89 0.02 -1.59
N THR A 30 -8.35 0.81 -2.56
CA THR A 30 -7.86 0.72 -3.95
C THR A 30 -6.85 1.81 -4.20
N ILE A 31 -5.66 1.42 -4.64
CA ILE A 31 -4.60 2.30 -5.10
C ILE A 31 -4.43 2.06 -6.60
N THR A 32 -4.69 3.09 -7.39
CA THR A 32 -4.48 3.06 -8.84
C THR A 32 -3.17 3.78 -9.13
N VAL A 33 -2.17 3.03 -9.59
CA VAL A 33 -0.97 3.63 -10.19
C VAL A 33 -1.40 4.17 -11.56
N GLN A 34 -1.04 5.40 -11.92
CA GLN A 34 -1.48 6.01 -13.18
C GLN A 34 -0.73 5.44 -14.39
N ASP A 35 -1.34 5.61 -15.56
CA ASP A 35 -0.82 5.21 -16.87
C ASP A 35 0.60 5.73 -17.11
N ILE A 36 1.50 4.81 -17.48
CA ILE A 36 2.87 5.12 -17.88
C ILE A 36 2.87 5.15 -19.40
N VAL A 37 2.76 6.35 -19.97
CA VAL A 37 3.06 6.61 -21.37
C VAL A 37 4.53 7.02 -21.45
N PRO A 38 5.41 6.24 -22.10
CA PRO A 38 6.82 6.61 -22.21
C PRO A 38 7.00 7.98 -22.88
N PRO A 39 8.03 8.76 -22.48
CA PRO A 39 8.34 10.04 -23.13
C PRO A 39 8.51 9.87 -24.65
N GLY A 40 7.85 10.72 -25.43
CA GLY A 40 7.93 10.71 -26.90
C GLY A 40 6.92 9.79 -27.61
N VAL A 41 6.10 9.04 -26.89
CA VAL A 41 5.01 8.25 -27.50
C VAL A 41 3.82 9.16 -27.81
N ASN A 42 3.49 9.29 -29.10
CA ASN A 42 2.27 9.96 -29.55
C ASN A 42 1.12 8.95 -29.67
N LEU A 43 0.19 8.98 -28.70
CA LEU A 43 -0.99 8.11 -28.68
C LEU A 43 -1.95 8.33 -29.87
N HIS A 44 -1.83 9.44 -30.58
CA HIS A 44 -2.65 9.77 -31.75
C HIS A 44 -2.01 9.36 -33.08
N ASP A 45 -0.79 8.83 -33.06
CA ASP A 45 -0.14 8.33 -34.28
C ASP A 45 -0.81 7.03 -34.72
N LYS A 46 -1.58 7.10 -35.82
CA LYS A 46 -2.27 5.93 -36.38
C LYS A 46 -1.36 5.01 -37.20
N SER A 47 -0.11 5.41 -37.45
CA SER A 47 0.87 4.60 -38.19
C SER A 47 1.53 3.52 -37.31
N VAL A 48 1.49 3.69 -35.98
CA VAL A 48 2.02 2.72 -35.01
C VAL A 48 0.86 1.97 -34.35
N LYS A 49 0.96 0.63 -34.31
CA LYS A 49 -0.01 -0.19 -33.58
C LYS A 49 0.32 -0.14 -32.08
N HIS A 50 -0.33 0.77 -31.37
CA HIS A 50 -0.16 0.90 -29.92
C HIS A 50 -0.74 -0.32 -29.19
N CYS A 51 0.10 -1.04 -28.43
CA CYS A 51 -0.35 -2.14 -27.57
C CYS A 51 -0.22 -1.74 -26.10
N TYR A 52 -1.25 -2.06 -25.32
CA TYR A 52 -1.26 -1.88 -23.88
C TYR A 52 -1.33 -3.23 -23.19
N ILE A 53 -0.40 -3.49 -22.27
CA ILE A 53 -0.51 -4.61 -21.33
C ILE A 53 -0.85 -4.04 -19.96
N GLN A 54 -2.00 -4.47 -19.43
CA GLN A 54 -2.35 -4.23 -18.04
C GLN A 54 -2.00 -5.47 -17.22
N SER A 55 -1.08 -5.30 -16.27
CA SER A 55 -0.79 -6.35 -15.30
C SER A 55 -2.01 -6.57 -14.40
N ARG A 56 -2.26 -7.83 -14.02
CA ARG A 56 -3.30 -8.16 -13.06
C ARG A 56 -3.07 -7.42 -11.74
N PRO A 57 -4.12 -6.97 -11.03
CA PRO A 57 -3.95 -6.29 -9.75
C PRO A 57 -3.15 -7.12 -8.75
N THR A 58 -2.39 -6.45 -7.90
CA THR A 58 -1.77 -7.07 -6.74
C THR A 58 -2.61 -6.77 -5.51
N TYR A 59 -2.91 -7.78 -4.72
CA TYR A 59 -3.66 -7.68 -3.48
C TYR A 59 -2.71 -7.85 -2.29
N TYR A 60 -2.84 -6.97 -1.31
CA TYR A 60 -2.07 -7.02 -0.07
C TYR A 60 -3.01 -7.12 1.13
N LEU A 61 -2.66 -7.93 2.13
CA LEU A 61 -3.23 -7.82 3.48
C LEU A 61 -2.30 -6.94 4.30
N GLY A 62 -2.73 -5.74 4.68
CA GLY A 62 -1.80 -4.83 5.35
C GLY A 62 -2.42 -3.55 5.91
N TYR A 63 -1.53 -2.69 6.37
CA TYR A 63 -1.84 -1.35 6.84
C TYR A 63 -1.21 -0.32 5.92
N PHE A 64 -1.97 0.73 5.65
CA PHE A 64 -1.49 1.91 4.96
C PHE A 64 -1.35 3.03 5.98
N MET A 65 -0.12 3.34 6.37
CA MET A 65 0.19 4.22 7.50
C MET A 65 0.72 5.58 7.00
N SER A 66 0.15 6.67 7.51
CA SER A 66 0.77 8.00 7.36
C SER A 66 1.96 8.12 8.31
N THR A 67 3.16 8.38 7.79
CA THR A 67 4.37 8.53 8.61
C THR A 67 4.26 9.72 9.55
N ARG A 68 3.73 10.84 9.04
CA ARG A 68 3.43 12.04 9.81
C ARG A 68 2.37 11.76 10.88
N GLY A 69 1.25 11.14 10.50
CA GLY A 69 0.18 10.81 11.44
C GLY A 69 0.65 9.88 12.57
N PHE A 70 1.48 8.88 12.23
CA PHE A 70 2.12 8.00 13.20
C PHE A 70 3.02 8.78 14.17
N TYR A 71 3.92 9.62 13.65
CA TYR A 71 4.79 10.46 14.48
C TYR A 71 4.00 11.36 15.43
N GLU A 72 2.97 12.05 14.95
CA GLU A 72 2.14 12.91 15.79
C GLU A 72 1.41 12.12 16.89
N SER A 73 0.95 10.90 16.58
CA SER A 73 0.39 9.99 17.59
C SER A 73 1.43 9.59 18.64
N MET A 74 2.63 9.23 18.21
CA MET A 74 3.73 8.87 19.11
C MET A 74 4.12 10.03 20.01
N LYS A 75 4.15 11.26 19.46
CA LYS A 75 4.44 12.49 20.19
C LYS A 75 3.39 12.76 21.27
N LYS A 76 2.10 12.64 20.95
CA LYS A 76 1.00 12.78 21.92
C LYS A 76 1.09 11.75 23.05
N SER A 77 1.56 10.54 22.75
CA SER A 77 1.75 9.48 23.75
C SER A 77 3.04 9.58 24.56
N GLY A 78 3.91 10.57 24.29
CA GLY A 78 5.22 10.71 24.95
C GLY A 78 6.25 9.65 24.55
N ARG A 79 6.03 8.96 23.42
CA ARG A 79 6.90 7.86 22.92
C ARG A 79 7.71 8.25 21.68
N ALA A 80 7.58 9.49 21.20
CA ALA A 80 8.37 9.99 20.08
C ALA A 80 9.80 10.31 20.52
N GLU A 81 10.73 10.15 19.59
CA GLU A 81 12.09 10.64 19.71
C GLU A 81 12.16 12.15 19.43
N ALA A 82 13.35 12.73 19.59
CA ALA A 82 13.60 14.15 19.34
C ALA A 82 13.23 14.60 17.91
N THR A 83 13.28 13.70 16.94
CA THR A 83 12.92 13.98 15.54
C THR A 83 11.96 12.94 14.98
N MET A 84 11.22 13.33 13.93
CA MET A 84 10.36 12.42 13.18
C MET A 84 11.16 11.25 12.60
N THR A 85 12.30 11.53 11.97
CA THR A 85 13.20 10.52 11.41
C THR A 85 13.65 9.52 12.46
N ALA A 86 14.14 9.97 13.62
CA ALA A 86 14.57 9.06 14.69
C ALA A 86 13.42 8.19 15.21
N THR A 87 12.21 8.74 15.30
CA THR A 87 11.01 7.98 15.72
C THR A 87 10.67 6.89 14.70
N LEU A 88 10.70 7.24 13.41
CA LEU A 88 10.41 6.34 12.30
C LEU A 88 11.48 5.25 12.18
N ASP A 89 12.76 5.59 12.30
CA ASP A 89 13.88 4.64 12.27
C ASP A 89 13.80 3.65 13.44
N LYS A 90 13.49 4.14 14.65
CA LYS A 90 13.28 3.28 15.82
C LYS A 90 12.11 2.32 15.61
N TYR A 91 11.02 2.79 15.02
CA TYR A 91 9.87 1.94 14.70
C TYR A 91 10.20 0.87 13.65
N LEU A 92 10.95 1.24 12.59
CA LEU A 92 11.42 0.30 11.58
C LEU A 92 12.37 -0.75 12.17
N ALA A 93 13.29 -0.34 13.05
CA ALA A 93 14.19 -1.26 13.74
C ALA A 93 13.40 -2.27 14.58
N TYR A 94 12.40 -1.81 15.32
CA TYR A 94 11.51 -2.67 16.10
C TYR A 94 10.76 -3.69 15.22
N ILE A 95 10.13 -3.24 14.13
CA ILE A 95 9.42 -4.14 13.21
C ILE A 95 10.37 -5.18 12.61
N LYS A 96 11.54 -4.74 12.14
CA LYS A 96 12.56 -5.61 11.55
C LYS A 96 13.00 -6.67 12.54
N GLU A 97 13.28 -6.30 13.78
CA GLU A 97 13.71 -7.24 14.82
C GLU A 97 12.62 -8.28 15.13
N LYS A 98 11.35 -7.86 15.22
CA LYS A 98 10.25 -8.74 15.63
C LYS A 98 9.64 -9.58 14.52
N SER A 99 9.81 -9.20 13.25
CA SER A 99 9.12 -9.85 12.12
C SER A 99 9.97 -10.10 10.89
N GLY A 100 11.19 -9.54 10.83
CA GLY A 100 12.01 -9.58 9.62
C GLY A 100 11.53 -8.69 8.47
N ILE A 101 10.44 -7.93 8.66
CA ILE A 101 9.93 -7.01 7.64
C ILE A 101 10.96 -5.91 7.36
N THR A 102 11.26 -5.69 6.08
CA THR A 102 12.21 -4.69 5.58
C THR A 102 11.71 -4.06 4.28
N TRP A 103 12.36 -2.98 3.83
CA TRP A 103 12.03 -2.34 2.56
C TRP A 103 12.07 -3.33 1.39
N GLY A 104 10.98 -3.40 0.62
CA GLY A 104 10.78 -4.37 -0.47
C GLY A 104 10.24 -5.73 -0.01
N HIS A 105 10.34 -6.05 1.28
CA HIS A 105 9.95 -7.33 1.88
C HIS A 105 9.03 -7.11 3.08
N GLY A 106 7.74 -6.92 2.81
CA GLY A 106 6.72 -6.63 3.83
C GLY A 106 6.51 -5.14 4.09
N LEU A 107 7.35 -4.27 3.53
CA LEU A 107 7.26 -2.82 3.69
C LEU A 107 7.62 -2.08 2.39
N LYS A 108 6.84 -1.04 2.04
CA LYS A 108 7.15 -0.14 0.92
C LYS A 108 6.68 1.28 1.19
N ARG A 109 7.35 2.22 0.55
CA ARG A 109 7.04 3.65 0.58
C ARG A 109 6.20 4.02 -0.63
N GLU A 110 5.23 4.89 -0.42
CA GLU A 110 4.38 5.46 -1.44
C GLU A 110 4.19 6.95 -1.18
N ILE A 111 4.09 7.76 -2.23
CA ILE A 111 3.70 9.16 -2.12
C ILE A 111 2.25 9.26 -2.58
N LEU A 112 1.34 9.53 -1.64
CA LEU A 112 -0.09 9.63 -1.90
C LEU A 112 -0.57 11.05 -1.56
N ALA A 113 -1.15 11.75 -2.53
CA ALA A 113 -1.61 13.14 -2.38
C ALA A 113 -0.52 14.09 -1.80
N GLY A 114 0.74 13.88 -2.21
CA GLY A 114 1.88 14.66 -1.73
C GLY A 114 2.41 14.27 -0.35
N GLU A 115 1.84 13.26 0.30
CA GLU A 115 2.30 12.76 1.59
C GLU A 115 2.98 11.39 1.47
N GLU A 116 4.10 11.23 2.17
CA GLU A 116 4.71 9.92 2.33
C GLU A 116 3.85 9.02 3.22
N ARG A 117 3.57 7.81 2.71
CA ARG A 117 2.86 6.77 3.42
C ARG A 117 3.58 5.44 3.26
N TRP A 118 3.50 4.62 4.28
CA TRP A 118 4.10 3.28 4.28
C TRP A 118 3.00 2.23 4.17
N LEU A 119 3.13 1.36 3.19
CA LEU A 119 2.41 0.11 3.17
C LEU A 119 3.24 -0.93 3.92
N ILE A 120 2.67 -1.47 4.99
CA ILE A 120 3.21 -2.61 5.74
C ILE A 120 2.26 -3.78 5.52
N TRP A 121 2.73 -4.89 4.96
CA TRP A 121 1.88 -6.00 4.59
C TRP A 121 2.34 -7.32 5.19
N LEU A 122 1.35 -8.14 5.53
CA LEU A 122 1.51 -9.52 5.97
C LEU A 122 1.55 -10.49 4.79
N MET A 123 0.69 -10.26 3.80
CA MET A 123 0.53 -11.13 2.63
C MET A 123 0.45 -10.29 1.35
N ARG A 124 0.99 -10.85 0.26
CA ARG A 124 0.88 -10.32 -1.11
C ARG A 124 0.44 -11.46 -2.02
N SER A 125 -0.62 -11.25 -2.82
CA SER A 125 -1.05 -12.21 -3.85
C SER A 125 -1.50 -11.52 -5.13
N GLY A 126 -1.47 -12.24 -6.25
CA GLY A 126 -2.13 -11.85 -7.51
C GLY A 126 -3.62 -12.20 -7.54
N ARG A 127 -4.14 -12.86 -6.50
CA ARG A 127 -5.54 -13.24 -6.34
C ARG A 127 -6.08 -12.68 -5.05
N LYS A 128 -7.29 -12.14 -5.10
CA LYS A 128 -7.94 -11.54 -3.93
C LYS A 128 -8.34 -12.61 -2.91
N GLU A 129 -8.68 -13.80 -3.38
CA GLU A 129 -9.17 -14.92 -2.56
C GLU A 129 -8.11 -15.40 -1.56
N ASP A 130 -6.85 -15.46 -1.98
CA ASP A 130 -5.75 -15.90 -1.12
C ASP A 130 -5.59 -15.01 0.12
N VAL A 131 -5.84 -13.70 -0.04
CA VAL A 131 -5.78 -12.72 1.04
C VAL A 131 -6.81 -13.02 2.14
N TYR A 132 -7.97 -13.56 1.78
CA TYR A 132 -9.01 -13.96 2.75
C TYR A 132 -8.70 -15.27 3.47
N THR A 133 -7.70 -16.03 3.01
CA THR A 133 -7.29 -17.30 3.64
C THR A 133 -6.23 -17.11 4.73
N ALA A 134 -5.81 -15.87 5.00
CA ALA A 134 -4.85 -15.57 6.05
C ALA A 134 -5.34 -16.10 7.42
N GLU A 135 -4.45 -16.80 8.12
CA GLU A 135 -4.77 -17.40 9.41
C GLU A 135 -5.11 -16.32 10.45
N PRO A 136 -6.22 -16.47 11.21
CA PRO A 136 -6.64 -15.45 12.18
C PRO A 136 -5.59 -15.14 13.26
N GLU A 137 -4.83 -16.14 13.69
CA GLU A 137 -3.74 -15.99 14.67
C GLU A 137 -2.63 -15.11 14.12
N LEU A 138 -2.21 -15.36 12.88
CA LEU A 138 -1.20 -14.56 12.19
C LEU A 138 -1.67 -13.11 12.00
N VAL A 139 -2.95 -12.90 11.67
CA VAL A 139 -3.54 -11.56 11.58
C VAL A 139 -3.55 -10.85 12.93
N ALA A 140 -3.88 -11.56 14.01
CA ALA A 140 -3.89 -11.01 15.36
C ALA A 140 -2.48 -10.63 15.83
N ASP A 141 -1.48 -11.46 15.55
CA ASP A 141 -0.08 -11.19 15.89
C ASP A 141 0.48 -10.03 15.07
N PHE A 142 0.15 -9.97 13.78
CA PHE A 142 0.52 -8.83 12.93
C PHE A 142 -0.11 -7.52 13.41
N ARG A 143 -1.38 -7.55 13.83
CA ARG A 143 -2.06 -6.40 14.44
C ARG A 143 -1.39 -5.96 15.74
N ARG A 144 -1.01 -6.91 16.61
CA ARG A 144 -0.30 -6.63 17.88
C ARG A 144 1.08 -6.04 17.63
N LEU A 145 1.85 -6.63 16.71
CA LEU A 145 3.16 -6.14 16.30
C LEU A 145 3.12 -4.67 15.92
N LEU A 146 2.14 -4.28 15.10
CA LEU A 146 2.03 -2.90 14.62
C LEU A 146 1.29 -1.97 15.59
N GLY A 147 0.87 -2.48 16.76
CA GLY A 147 0.09 -1.71 17.73
C GLY A 147 -1.24 -1.19 17.18
N ALA A 148 -1.81 -1.87 16.18
CA ALA A 148 -3.04 -1.45 15.53
C ALA A 148 -4.26 -1.89 16.35
N CYS A 149 -5.27 -1.02 16.45
CA CYS A 149 -6.52 -1.31 17.16
C CYS A 149 -7.59 -2.01 16.29
N VAL A 150 -7.29 -2.21 15.01
CA VAL A 150 -8.22 -2.69 14.00
C VAL A 150 -7.49 -3.64 13.06
N ASP A 151 -8.23 -4.55 12.43
CA ASP A 151 -7.65 -5.54 11.52
C ASP A 151 -7.05 -4.90 10.26
N PRO A 152 -6.04 -5.54 9.64
CA PRO A 152 -5.47 -5.07 8.38
C PRO A 152 -6.53 -5.06 7.27
N GLY A 153 -6.38 -4.13 6.34
CA GLY A 153 -7.24 -4.04 5.18
C GLY A 153 -6.68 -4.82 3.99
N ILE A 154 -7.54 -5.09 3.01
CA ILE A 154 -7.12 -5.49 1.68
C ILE A 154 -6.75 -4.24 0.90
N ILE A 155 -5.52 -4.17 0.42
CA ILE A 155 -5.02 -3.05 -0.36
C ILE A 155 -4.82 -3.56 -1.79
N ILE A 156 -5.60 -3.01 -2.71
CA ILE A 156 -5.68 -3.42 -4.11
C ILE A 156 -4.82 -2.46 -4.92
N TYR A 157 -3.69 -2.93 -5.42
CA TYR A 157 -2.86 -2.21 -6.37
C TYR A 157 -3.30 -2.55 -7.79
N ASN A 158 -3.99 -1.60 -8.41
CA ASN A 158 -4.23 -1.65 -9.84
C ASN A 158 -3.01 -1.12 -10.55
N HIS A 159 -2.35 -2.00 -11.31
CA HIS A 159 -1.29 -1.59 -12.21
C HIS A 159 -1.92 -0.88 -13.40
N SER A 160 -1.26 0.17 -13.83
CA SER A 160 -1.67 0.88 -15.01
C SER A 160 -1.43 0.07 -16.27
N LYS A 161 -2.02 0.56 -17.37
CA LYS A 161 -1.70 0.05 -18.70
C LYS A 161 -0.30 0.52 -19.06
N HIS A 162 0.59 -0.43 -19.38
CA HIS A 162 1.92 -0.12 -19.89
C HIS A 162 1.90 -0.21 -21.41
N PHE A 163 2.51 0.78 -22.05
CA PHE A 163 2.73 0.78 -23.49
C PHE A 163 3.84 -0.21 -23.86
N ILE A 164 3.59 -1.02 -24.88
CA ILE A 164 4.60 -1.89 -25.49
C ILE A 164 4.54 -1.66 -27.01
N CYS A 165 5.70 -1.30 -27.59
CA CYS A 165 5.93 -1.30 -29.03
C CYS A 165 6.07 -2.72 -29.57
#